data_AF-A0A7C3N8G4-F1
#
_entry.id   AF-A0A7C3N8G4-F1
#
_cell.length_a   1.000
_cell.length_b   1.000
_cell.length_c   1.000
_cell.angle_alpha   90.00
_cell.angle_beta   90.00
_cell.angle_gamma   90.00
#
_symmetry.space_group_name_H-M   'P 1'
#
loop_
_entity.id
_entity.type
_entity.pdbx_description
1 polymer ?
#
loop_
_entity_poly.entity_id
_entity_poly.type
_entity_poly.pdbx_seq_one_letter_code
_entity_poly.pdbx_strand_id
1 'polypeptide(L)'
;PKELSPTEQERLARGYIRATWKILGERTDVPAPDVYTNSQIMAWMMDEYSTIRGYTVPGVITGKPLPLGGSAGRDDSTARGAVYIVREMAKVMGIELRGATAAIQGYGNVGHFTHKLVQDLLEMRVVAVSDSKGGVYQADGLDFNAVKEHKRRTGSVVRLPNTSSITNEALLELDVTVLFPAALENVITADNAGRIKTRIIAELANGPTTPEADKILHEKGIYVLPDLLCNAGGVTVSYFEQVQNAYDYYWPLETVHQRLDLKMAEAFRTVHRVAQSKRVPNRQAAYLVAVERVAEAAKLRGWV
;
A
#
# COMPACT_ATOMS: atom_id res chain seq x y z
N PRO A 1 -17.05 15.48 -3.27
CA PRO A 1 -17.91 14.28 -3.08
C PRO A 1 -18.81 14.32 -1.83
N LYS A 2 -18.34 14.80 -0.67
CA LYS A 2 -19.11 14.77 0.60
C LYS A 2 -20.41 15.59 0.59
N GLU A 3 -20.52 16.56 -0.31
CA GLU A 3 -21.71 17.40 -0.50
C GLU A 3 -22.69 16.82 -1.53
N LEU A 4 -22.30 15.77 -2.25
CA LEU A 4 -23.13 15.12 -3.27
C LEU A 4 -23.86 13.92 -2.67
N SER A 5 -25.15 13.82 -2.94
CA SER A 5 -25.95 12.61 -2.69
C SER A 5 -25.40 11.42 -3.50
N PRO A 6 -25.72 10.17 -3.10
CA PRO A 6 -25.31 8.99 -3.87
C PRO A 6 -25.73 9.03 -5.34
N THR A 7 -26.93 9.52 -5.64
CA THR A 7 -27.42 9.68 -7.02
C THR A 7 -26.65 10.74 -7.80
N GLU A 8 -26.22 11.82 -7.17
CA GLU A 8 -25.36 12.82 -7.81
C GLU A 8 -23.96 12.27 -8.08
N GLN A 9 -23.41 11.47 -7.17
CA GLN A 9 -22.13 10.79 -7.39
C GLN A 9 -22.21 9.80 -8.55
N GLU A 10 -23.30 9.04 -8.65
CA GLU A 10 -23.54 8.15 -9.80
C GLU A 10 -23.62 8.93 -11.11
N ARG A 11 -24.45 9.99 -11.18
CA ARG A 11 -24.57 10.82 -12.38
C ARG A 11 -23.25 11.45 -12.79
N LEU A 12 -22.42 11.86 -11.82
CA LEU A 12 -21.09 12.40 -12.05
C LEU A 12 -20.15 11.32 -12.63
N ALA A 13 -20.10 10.13 -12.02
CA ALA A 13 -19.27 9.02 -12.48
C ALA A 13 -19.63 8.61 -13.93
N ARG A 14 -20.93 8.49 -14.22
CA ARG A 14 -21.44 8.20 -15.56
C ARG A 14 -21.15 9.35 -16.55
N GLY A 15 -21.33 10.59 -16.12
CA GLY A 15 -21.02 11.78 -16.91
C GLY A 15 -19.55 11.86 -17.32
N TYR A 16 -18.65 11.51 -16.41
CA TYR A 16 -17.22 11.40 -16.68
C TYR A 16 -16.93 10.37 -17.78
N ILE A 17 -17.48 9.15 -17.66
CA ILE A 17 -17.29 8.12 -18.68
C ILE A 17 -17.85 8.54 -20.05
N ARG A 18 -19.04 9.14 -20.11
CA ARG A 18 -19.57 9.67 -21.38
C ARG A 18 -18.64 10.69 -22.04
N ALA A 19 -17.91 11.48 -21.24
CA ALA A 19 -16.95 12.45 -21.75
C ALA A 19 -15.61 11.81 -22.17
N THR A 20 -15.17 10.72 -21.53
CA THR A 20 -13.81 10.17 -21.70
C THR A 20 -13.74 8.80 -22.37
N TRP A 21 -14.85 8.09 -22.61
CA TRP A 21 -14.83 6.69 -23.06
C TRP A 21 -13.97 6.42 -24.31
N LYS A 22 -13.78 7.40 -25.20
CA LYS A 22 -12.97 7.24 -26.42
C LYS A 22 -11.48 7.01 -26.16
N ILE A 23 -10.96 7.43 -25.00
CA ILE A 23 -9.56 7.21 -24.61
C ILE A 23 -9.39 5.99 -23.69
N LEU A 24 -10.49 5.49 -23.12
CA LEU A 24 -10.49 4.34 -22.22
C LEU A 24 -10.57 3.02 -22.99
N GLY A 25 -10.05 1.96 -22.39
CA GLY A 25 -10.09 0.63 -22.98
C GLY A 25 -9.05 -0.31 -22.38
N GLU A 26 -9.32 -1.61 -22.42
CA GLU A 26 -8.50 -2.68 -21.85
C GLU A 26 -7.06 -2.72 -22.39
N ARG A 27 -6.81 -2.07 -23.53
CA ARG A 27 -5.50 -2.01 -24.20
C ARG A 27 -4.97 -0.60 -24.36
N THR A 28 -5.64 0.40 -23.80
CA THR A 28 -5.27 1.82 -23.92
C THR A 28 -5.09 2.47 -22.56
N ASP A 29 -6.18 2.63 -21.82
CA ASP A 29 -6.19 3.23 -20.49
C ASP A 29 -7.25 2.57 -19.62
N VAL A 30 -6.83 2.06 -18.47
CA VAL A 30 -7.63 1.28 -17.53
C VAL A 30 -7.64 2.01 -16.19
N PRO A 31 -8.71 2.78 -15.89
CA PRO A 31 -8.78 3.50 -14.63
C PRO A 31 -8.90 2.57 -13.41
N ALA A 32 -8.72 3.16 -12.24
CA ALA A 32 -8.78 2.49 -10.95
C ALA A 32 -9.32 3.46 -9.90
N PRO A 33 -9.76 2.99 -8.72
CA PRO A 33 -10.16 3.87 -7.65
C PRO A 33 -8.94 4.55 -7.02
N ASP A 34 -9.10 5.83 -6.70
CA ASP A 34 -8.19 6.69 -5.94
C ASP A 34 -8.98 7.44 -4.83
N VAL A 35 -8.36 8.44 -4.18
CA VAL A 35 -8.94 9.28 -3.14
C VAL A 35 -10.33 9.76 -3.53
N TYR A 36 -11.31 9.49 -2.64
CA TYR A 36 -12.74 9.78 -2.81
C TYR A 36 -13.50 8.98 -3.88
N THR A 37 -12.90 7.92 -4.41
CA THR A 37 -13.61 6.92 -5.22
C THR A 37 -13.52 5.54 -4.57
N ASN A 38 -14.40 4.62 -4.97
CA ASN A 38 -14.50 3.29 -4.38
C ASN A 38 -15.04 2.28 -5.41
N SER A 39 -15.18 1.02 -5.00
CA SER A 39 -15.67 -0.06 -5.86
C SER A 39 -17.07 0.20 -6.44
N GLN A 40 -17.96 0.89 -5.70
CA GLN A 40 -19.28 1.26 -6.21
C GLN A 40 -19.18 2.26 -7.37
N ILE A 41 -18.29 3.26 -7.27
CA ILE A 41 -18.06 4.21 -8.35
C ILE A 41 -17.45 3.50 -9.57
N MET A 42 -16.52 2.57 -9.36
CA MET A 42 -15.95 1.75 -10.45
C MET A 42 -17.03 0.91 -11.15
N ALA A 43 -18.00 0.38 -10.40
CA ALA A 43 -19.14 -0.35 -10.96
C ALA A 43 -19.99 0.53 -11.89
N TRP A 44 -20.35 1.75 -11.46
CA TRP A 44 -21.09 2.69 -12.31
C TRP A 44 -20.31 3.08 -13.56
N MET A 45 -19.00 3.27 -13.43
CA MET A 45 -18.14 3.62 -14.55
C MET A 45 -18.02 2.48 -15.58
N MET A 46 -17.85 1.24 -15.12
CA MET A 46 -17.81 0.06 -15.98
C MET A 46 -19.14 -0.16 -16.72
N ASP A 47 -20.25 0.00 -16.01
CA ASP A 47 -21.61 -0.13 -16.57
C ASP A 47 -21.88 0.91 -17.66
N GLU A 48 -21.56 2.18 -17.40
CA GLU A 48 -21.72 3.24 -18.39
C GLU A 48 -20.86 3.00 -19.63
N TYR A 49 -19.60 2.59 -19.44
CA TYR A 49 -18.70 2.29 -20.55
C TYR A 49 -19.22 1.12 -21.39
N SER A 50 -19.65 0.04 -20.72
CA SER A 50 -20.22 -1.15 -21.36
C SER A 50 -21.48 -0.81 -22.17
N THR A 51 -22.34 0.05 -21.62
CA THR A 51 -23.55 0.54 -22.29
C THR A 51 -23.20 1.29 -23.59
N ILE A 52 -22.22 2.19 -23.55
CA ILE A 52 -21.76 2.93 -24.74
C ILE A 52 -21.15 1.99 -25.78
N ARG A 53 -20.42 0.96 -25.35
CA ARG A 53 -19.79 -0.03 -26.24
C ARG A 53 -20.77 -1.04 -26.83
N GLY A 54 -21.93 -1.23 -26.21
CA GLY A 54 -22.95 -2.20 -26.64
C GLY A 54 -22.70 -3.63 -26.17
N TYR A 55 -21.71 -3.88 -25.30
CA TYR A 55 -21.43 -5.16 -24.67
C TYR A 55 -20.69 -4.95 -23.36
N THR A 56 -20.75 -5.93 -22.45
CA THR A 56 -20.06 -5.86 -21.15
C THR A 56 -18.55 -5.88 -21.32
N VAL A 57 -17.85 -4.91 -20.71
CA VAL A 57 -16.38 -4.80 -20.76
C VAL A 57 -15.82 -4.71 -19.33
N PRO A 58 -15.71 -5.84 -18.60
CA PRO A 58 -15.24 -5.84 -17.22
C PRO A 58 -13.81 -5.27 -17.07
N GLY A 59 -12.93 -5.55 -18.03
CA GLY A 59 -11.52 -5.16 -17.98
C GLY A 59 -11.24 -3.67 -18.18
N VAL A 60 -12.24 -2.85 -18.52
CA VAL A 60 -12.03 -1.41 -18.78
C VAL A 60 -11.62 -0.64 -17.53
N ILE A 61 -11.94 -1.15 -16.35
CA ILE A 61 -11.64 -0.50 -15.07
C ILE A 61 -11.29 -1.55 -14.03
N THR A 62 -10.44 -1.22 -13.06
CA THR A 62 -10.09 -2.11 -11.94
C THR A 62 -10.66 -1.63 -10.62
N GLY A 63 -10.61 -2.48 -9.59
CA GLY A 63 -11.18 -2.19 -8.28
C GLY A 63 -12.69 -2.33 -8.22
N LYS A 64 -13.24 -3.16 -9.10
CA LYS A 64 -14.68 -3.46 -9.14
C LYS A 64 -15.08 -4.35 -7.97
N PRO A 65 -16.37 -4.38 -7.60
CA PRO A 65 -16.91 -5.41 -6.71
C PRO A 65 -16.72 -6.81 -7.30
N LEU A 66 -16.54 -7.83 -6.46
CA LEU A 66 -16.37 -9.22 -6.92
C LEU A 66 -17.48 -9.70 -7.89
N PRO A 67 -18.78 -9.41 -7.66
CA PRO A 67 -19.83 -9.82 -8.61
C PRO A 67 -19.73 -9.18 -10.00
N LEU A 68 -18.90 -8.15 -10.18
CA LEU A 68 -18.72 -7.41 -11.43
C LEU A 68 -17.31 -7.57 -12.01
N GLY A 69 -16.63 -8.68 -11.71
CA GLY A 69 -15.29 -8.97 -12.24
C GLY A 69 -14.14 -8.30 -11.47
N GLY A 70 -14.37 -8.00 -10.18
CA GLY A 70 -13.30 -7.63 -9.25
C GLY A 70 -12.39 -8.80 -8.90
N SER A 71 -11.16 -8.52 -8.47
CA SER A 71 -10.26 -9.56 -7.94
C SER A 71 -10.43 -9.75 -6.44
N ALA A 72 -10.40 -11.01 -5.99
CA ALA A 72 -10.20 -11.33 -4.58
C ALA A 72 -8.87 -10.75 -4.08
N GLY A 73 -8.74 -10.56 -2.75
CA GLY A 73 -7.50 -10.10 -2.11
C GLY A 73 -7.15 -8.63 -2.33
N ARG A 74 -8.07 -7.82 -2.89
CA ARG A 74 -7.81 -6.39 -3.11
C ARG A 74 -7.68 -5.61 -1.81
N ASP A 75 -8.54 -5.88 -0.83
CA ASP A 75 -8.69 -5.05 0.38
C ASP A 75 -7.40 -4.92 1.20
N ASP A 76 -6.65 -6.02 1.33
CA ASP A 76 -5.43 -6.09 2.13
C ASP A 76 -4.14 -6.08 1.29
N SER A 77 -4.25 -6.10 -0.04
CA SER A 77 -3.14 -6.23 -1.00
C SER A 77 -1.97 -5.28 -0.75
N THR A 78 -2.22 -3.99 -0.50
CA THR A 78 -1.17 -3.00 -0.20
C THR A 78 -0.39 -3.37 1.06
N ALA A 79 -1.09 -3.66 2.17
CA ALA A 79 -0.47 -4.05 3.43
C ALA A 79 0.26 -5.39 3.31
N ARG A 80 -0.36 -6.35 2.62
CA ARG A 80 0.19 -7.69 2.37
C ARG A 80 1.47 -7.63 1.54
N GLY A 81 1.50 -6.79 0.51
CA GLY A 81 2.70 -6.57 -0.31
C GLY A 81 3.87 -6.04 0.53
N ALA A 82 3.62 -5.04 1.39
CA ALA A 82 4.63 -4.53 2.30
C ALA A 82 5.13 -5.59 3.30
N VAL A 83 4.22 -6.37 3.88
CA VAL A 83 4.56 -7.47 4.80
C VAL A 83 5.46 -8.51 4.12
N TYR A 84 5.19 -8.88 2.88
CA TYR A 84 6.06 -9.77 2.11
C TYR A 84 7.44 -9.15 1.87
N ILE A 85 7.52 -7.86 1.55
CA ILE A 85 8.80 -7.18 1.36
C ILE A 85 9.59 -7.11 2.67
N VAL A 86 8.95 -6.76 3.80
CA VAL A 86 9.59 -6.74 5.12
C VAL A 86 10.15 -8.11 5.47
N ARG A 87 9.40 -9.19 5.20
CA ARG A 87 9.87 -10.58 5.37
C ARG A 87 11.14 -10.85 4.55
N GLU A 88 11.18 -10.45 3.29
CA GLU A 88 12.37 -10.63 2.45
C GLU A 88 13.55 -9.76 2.92
N MET A 89 13.29 -8.54 3.38
CA MET A 89 14.31 -7.64 3.92
C MET A 89 14.93 -8.18 5.21
N ALA A 90 14.11 -8.71 6.10
CA ALA A 90 14.57 -9.30 7.36
C ALA A 90 15.54 -10.46 7.11
N LYS A 91 15.28 -11.31 6.11
CA LYS A 91 16.20 -12.38 5.68
C LYS A 91 17.55 -11.83 5.24
N VAL A 92 17.56 -10.75 4.46
CA VAL A 92 18.79 -10.09 4.00
C VAL A 92 19.60 -9.51 5.16
N MET A 93 18.93 -8.95 6.17
CA MET A 93 19.59 -8.36 7.35
C MET A 93 19.89 -9.38 8.46
N GLY A 94 19.48 -10.64 8.32
CA GLY A 94 19.58 -11.62 9.40
C GLY A 94 18.75 -11.25 10.65
N ILE A 95 17.58 -10.62 10.46
CA ILE A 95 16.69 -10.21 11.55
C ILE A 95 15.65 -11.31 11.78
N GLU A 96 15.56 -11.80 13.02
CA GLU A 96 14.43 -12.61 13.46
C GLU A 96 13.21 -11.72 13.67
N LEU A 97 12.11 -12.00 12.95
CA LEU A 97 10.88 -11.23 13.04
C LEU A 97 9.95 -11.75 14.14
N ARG A 98 9.98 -13.05 14.44
CA ARG A 98 9.11 -13.63 15.46
C ARG A 98 9.39 -12.97 16.82
N GLY A 99 8.34 -12.37 17.40
CA GLY A 99 8.41 -11.64 18.67
C GLY A 99 9.04 -10.24 18.60
N ALA A 100 9.59 -9.85 17.45
CA ALA A 100 10.14 -8.51 17.23
C ALA A 100 9.04 -7.44 17.26
N THR A 101 9.43 -6.18 17.50
CA THR A 101 8.48 -5.09 17.71
C THR A 101 8.18 -4.31 16.43
N ALA A 102 6.93 -3.90 16.27
CA ALA A 102 6.48 -3.04 15.17
C ALA A 102 5.63 -1.86 15.68
N ALA A 103 5.71 -0.73 14.98
CA ALA A 103 4.83 0.42 15.17
C ALA A 103 4.16 0.82 13.86
N ILE A 104 2.89 1.18 13.91
CA ILE A 104 2.09 1.53 12.72
C ILE A 104 1.51 2.94 12.88
N GLN A 105 1.98 3.87 12.08
CA GLN A 105 1.44 5.22 12.06
C GLN A 105 0.28 5.28 11.06
N GLY A 106 -0.92 5.62 11.53
CA GLY A 106 -2.12 5.64 10.69
C GLY A 106 -2.84 4.30 10.67
N TYR A 107 -4.07 4.27 11.20
CA TYR A 107 -4.89 3.07 11.32
C TYR A 107 -6.09 3.08 10.36
N GLY A 108 -5.87 3.54 9.12
CA GLY A 108 -6.87 3.54 8.04
C GLY A 108 -7.03 2.15 7.41
N ASN A 109 -7.43 2.09 6.13
CA ASN A 109 -7.56 0.80 5.42
C ASN A 109 -6.22 0.02 5.44
N VAL A 110 -5.15 0.66 4.99
CA VAL A 110 -3.82 0.02 4.92
C VAL A 110 -3.28 -0.32 6.31
N GLY A 111 -3.37 0.62 7.26
CA GLY A 111 -2.81 0.45 8.61
C GLY A 111 -3.42 -0.69 9.42
N HIS A 112 -4.75 -0.85 9.42
CA HIS A 112 -5.38 -1.93 10.19
C HIS A 112 -5.11 -3.32 9.58
N PHE A 113 -5.09 -3.44 8.25
CA PHE A 113 -4.65 -4.68 7.60
C PHE A 113 -3.18 -4.96 7.88
N THR A 114 -2.33 -3.94 7.92
CA THR A 114 -0.92 -4.08 8.31
C THR A 114 -0.81 -4.66 9.71
N HIS A 115 -1.56 -4.15 10.69
CA HIS A 115 -1.55 -4.70 12.05
C HIS A 115 -1.88 -6.19 12.06
N LYS A 116 -2.99 -6.58 11.42
CA LYS A 116 -3.38 -7.98 11.32
C LYS A 116 -2.30 -8.84 10.68
N LEU A 117 -1.81 -8.44 9.51
CA LEU A 117 -0.88 -9.25 8.72
C LEU A 117 0.51 -9.34 9.34
N VAL A 118 0.96 -8.29 10.03
CA VAL A 118 2.21 -8.30 10.80
C VAL A 118 2.13 -9.33 11.93
N GLN A 119 0.99 -9.43 12.62
CA GLN A 119 0.78 -10.48 13.63
C GLN A 119 0.64 -11.87 13.00
N ASP A 120 -0.22 -12.02 12.00
CA ASP A 120 -0.58 -13.32 11.43
C ASP A 120 0.55 -13.96 10.61
N LEU A 121 1.35 -13.17 9.88
CA LEU A 121 2.34 -13.68 8.92
C LEU A 121 3.80 -13.50 9.35
N LEU A 122 4.10 -12.47 10.14
CA LEU A 122 5.46 -12.21 10.64
C LEU A 122 5.62 -12.57 12.11
N GLU A 123 4.50 -12.81 12.81
CA GLU A 123 4.48 -13.16 14.24
C GLU A 123 5.20 -12.12 15.10
N MET A 124 5.10 -10.86 14.68
CA MET A 124 5.65 -9.69 15.37
C MET A 124 4.65 -9.10 16.36
N ARG A 125 5.16 -8.41 17.38
CA ARG A 125 4.37 -7.66 18.35
C ARG A 125 4.20 -6.22 17.87
N VAL A 126 2.98 -5.86 17.49
CA VAL A 126 2.63 -4.45 17.21
C VAL A 126 2.45 -3.72 18.55
N VAL A 127 3.42 -2.91 18.93
CA VAL A 127 3.45 -2.25 20.25
C VAL A 127 2.83 -0.86 20.24
N ALA A 128 2.67 -0.25 19.06
CA ALA A 128 2.07 1.06 18.91
C ALA A 128 1.27 1.18 17.61
N VAL A 129 0.12 1.84 17.70
CA VAL A 129 -0.68 2.25 16.53
C VAL A 129 -1.20 3.67 16.72
N SER A 130 -1.39 4.42 15.64
CA SER A 130 -2.01 5.74 15.71
C SER A 130 -3.02 6.04 14.61
N ASP A 131 -3.80 7.10 14.80
CA ASP A 131 -4.63 7.71 13.77
C ASP A 131 -4.60 9.24 13.83
N SER A 132 -5.54 9.89 13.15
CA SER A 132 -5.59 11.34 13.05
C SER A 132 -5.76 12.07 14.39
N LYS A 133 -6.16 11.39 15.47
CA LYS A 133 -6.33 11.99 16.80
C LYS A 133 -5.19 11.69 17.77
N GLY A 134 -4.24 10.82 17.41
CA GLY A 134 -3.14 10.37 18.26
C GLY A 134 -2.98 8.86 18.24
N GLY A 135 -2.18 8.30 19.15
CA GLY A 135 -1.88 6.88 19.21
C GLY A 135 -2.01 6.25 20.58
N VAL A 136 -1.89 4.92 20.57
CA VAL A 136 -1.83 4.07 21.77
C VAL A 136 -0.59 3.18 21.72
N TYR A 137 -0.04 2.92 22.89
CA TYR A 137 1.17 2.13 23.10
C TYR A 137 0.94 1.08 24.20
N GLN A 138 1.45 -0.13 23.96
CA GLN A 138 1.51 -1.21 24.92
C GLN A 138 2.75 -2.07 24.64
N ALA A 139 3.66 -2.13 25.61
CA ALA A 139 4.96 -2.81 25.47
C ALA A 139 4.83 -4.32 25.16
N ASP A 140 3.79 -4.95 25.70
CA ASP A 140 3.52 -6.39 25.48
C ASP A 140 2.87 -6.69 24.12
N GLY A 141 2.48 -5.65 23.38
CA GLY A 141 1.77 -5.75 22.11
C GLY A 141 0.29 -5.44 22.25
N LEU A 142 -0.29 -4.93 21.17
CA LEU A 142 -1.70 -4.58 21.05
C LEU A 142 -2.45 -5.75 20.41
N ASP A 143 -3.63 -6.07 20.93
CA ASP A 143 -4.52 -7.04 20.28
C ASP A 143 -5.23 -6.39 19.08
N PHE A 144 -5.11 -7.01 17.90
CA PHE A 144 -5.71 -6.48 16.68
C PHE A 144 -7.23 -6.32 16.79
N ASN A 145 -7.93 -7.31 17.36
CA ASN A 145 -9.39 -7.29 17.43
C ASN A 145 -9.87 -6.19 18.38
N ALA A 146 -9.22 -6.02 19.52
CA ALA A 146 -9.50 -4.96 20.49
C ALA A 146 -9.31 -3.57 19.89
N VAL A 147 -8.18 -3.32 19.20
CA VAL A 147 -7.92 -2.04 18.53
C VAL A 147 -8.94 -1.78 17.42
N LYS A 148 -9.22 -2.78 16.58
CA LYS A 148 -10.18 -2.66 15.46
C LYS A 148 -11.58 -2.35 15.97
N GLU A 149 -12.05 -3.07 16.99
CA GLU A 149 -13.39 -2.87 17.54
C GLU A 149 -13.51 -1.52 18.25
N HIS A 150 -12.51 -1.12 19.03
CA HIS A 150 -12.50 0.18 19.67
C HIS A 150 -12.53 1.33 18.66
N LYS A 151 -11.75 1.24 17.58
CA LYS A 151 -11.79 2.22 16.49
C LYS A 151 -13.15 2.24 15.80
N ARG A 152 -13.75 1.09 15.53
CA ARG A 152 -15.09 0.99 14.93
C ARG A 152 -16.13 1.72 15.79
N ARG A 153 -16.08 1.53 17.11
CA ARG A 153 -17.04 2.10 18.06
C ARG A 153 -16.84 3.60 18.32
N THR A 154 -15.60 4.06 18.40
CA THR A 154 -15.28 5.43 18.85
C THR A 154 -14.81 6.36 17.73
N GLY A 155 -14.51 5.80 16.55
CA GLY A 155 -13.89 6.50 15.44
C GLY A 155 -12.40 6.81 15.65
N SER A 156 -11.75 6.31 16.71
CA SER A 156 -10.31 6.48 16.93
C SER A 156 -9.68 5.33 17.72
N VAL A 157 -8.37 5.14 17.61
CA VAL A 157 -7.60 4.19 18.42
C VAL A 157 -7.31 4.72 19.83
N VAL A 158 -7.38 6.03 20.03
CA VAL A 158 -7.04 6.71 21.30
C VAL A 158 -8.00 6.31 22.42
N ARG A 159 -7.50 6.26 23.66
CA ARG A 159 -8.21 5.79 24.87
C ARG A 159 -8.67 4.33 24.78
N LEU A 160 -7.93 3.48 24.07
CA LEU A 160 -8.09 2.03 24.18
C LEU A 160 -7.77 1.61 25.63
N PRO A 161 -8.62 0.82 26.31
CA PRO A 161 -8.36 0.36 27.67
C PRO A 161 -7.02 -0.39 27.78
N ASN A 162 -6.37 -0.28 28.94
CA ASN A 162 -5.08 -0.92 29.25
C ASN A 162 -3.90 -0.51 28.35
N THR A 163 -3.99 0.63 27.68
CA THR A 163 -2.90 1.20 26.88
C THR A 163 -2.50 2.58 27.38
N SER A 164 -1.26 2.98 27.06
CA SER A 164 -0.80 4.36 27.26
C SER A 164 -1.05 5.19 26.00
N SER A 165 -1.45 6.44 26.18
CA SER A 165 -1.54 7.39 25.06
C SER A 165 -0.15 7.77 24.57
N ILE A 166 0.03 7.91 23.26
CA ILE A 166 1.25 8.40 22.62
C ILE A 166 0.89 9.37 21.48
N THR A 167 1.74 10.35 21.20
CA THR A 167 1.53 11.24 20.05
C THR A 167 1.96 10.58 18.74
N ASN A 168 1.57 11.15 17.61
CA ASN A 168 1.98 10.64 16.30
C ASN A 168 3.50 10.76 16.09
N GLU A 169 4.09 11.84 16.58
CA GLU A 169 5.53 12.13 16.50
C GLU A 169 6.31 11.16 17.39
N ALA A 170 5.86 10.97 18.64
CA ALA A 170 6.50 10.05 19.56
C ALA A 170 6.41 8.59 19.08
N LEU A 171 5.33 8.20 18.37
CA LEU A 171 5.22 6.86 17.77
C LEU A 171 6.31 6.63 16.71
N LEU A 172 6.60 7.61 15.85
CA LEU A 172 7.63 7.50 14.81
C LEU A 172 9.04 7.32 15.41
N GLU A 173 9.26 7.85 16.61
CA GLU A 173 10.55 7.85 17.30
C GLU A 173 10.75 6.63 18.24
N LEU A 174 9.79 5.70 18.28
CA LEU A 174 9.89 4.49 19.08
C LEU A 174 11.05 3.59 18.64
N ASP A 175 11.64 2.92 19.62
CA ASP A 175 12.63 1.87 19.39
C ASP A 175 11.92 0.56 19.04
N VAL A 176 11.60 0.40 17.76
CA VAL A 176 10.95 -0.80 17.21
C VAL A 176 11.75 -1.40 16.08
N THR A 177 11.59 -2.69 15.82
CA THR A 177 12.30 -3.34 14.70
C THR A 177 11.81 -2.83 13.35
N VAL A 178 10.50 -2.67 13.18
CA VAL A 178 9.89 -2.17 11.93
C VAL A 178 8.90 -1.04 12.21
N LEU A 179 9.07 0.08 11.51
CA LEU A 179 8.12 1.19 11.50
C LEU A 179 7.33 1.18 10.19
N PHE A 180 6.01 1.32 10.28
CA PHE A 180 5.08 1.34 9.15
C PHE A 180 4.35 2.69 9.04
N PRO A 181 4.89 3.69 8.32
CA PRO A 181 4.19 4.94 8.03
C PRO A 181 3.07 4.71 7.00
N ALA A 182 1.81 4.80 7.44
CA ALA A 182 0.60 4.50 6.67
C ALA A 182 -0.48 5.60 6.82
N ALA A 183 -0.08 6.83 7.16
CA ALA A 183 -0.98 7.96 7.37
C ALA A 183 -0.92 8.98 6.21
N LEU A 184 -0.05 9.98 6.35
CA LEU A 184 0.08 11.14 5.45
C LEU A 184 1.48 11.18 4.84
N GLU A 185 1.63 12.00 3.80
CA GLU A 185 2.92 12.39 3.26
C GLU A 185 3.74 13.23 4.26
N ASN A 186 5.06 13.25 4.08
CA ASN A 186 6.02 14.11 4.80
C ASN A 186 5.92 14.04 6.33
N VAL A 187 5.64 12.86 6.88
CA VAL A 187 5.59 12.61 8.33
C VAL A 187 6.97 12.36 8.93
N ILE A 188 7.92 11.89 8.13
CA ILE A 188 9.33 11.71 8.49
C ILE A 188 10.12 12.80 7.76
N THR A 189 10.58 13.79 8.51
CA THR A 189 11.25 15.00 8.00
C THR A 189 12.65 15.12 8.61
N ALA A 190 13.44 16.09 8.14
CA ALA A 190 14.75 16.39 8.74
C ALA A 190 14.66 16.62 10.26
N ASP A 191 13.53 17.17 10.73
CA ASP A 191 13.33 17.50 12.14
C ASP A 191 13.22 16.28 13.05
N ASN A 192 12.78 15.12 12.55
CA ASN A 192 12.58 13.90 13.35
C ASN A 192 13.43 12.69 12.93
N ALA A 193 13.95 12.65 11.70
CA ALA A 193 14.77 11.53 11.20
C ALA A 193 15.98 11.21 12.11
N GLY A 194 16.58 12.24 12.71
CA GLY A 194 17.66 12.10 13.68
C GLY A 194 17.27 11.31 14.93
N ARG A 195 16.00 11.33 15.33
CA ARG A 195 15.48 10.66 16.55
C ARG A 195 14.85 9.29 16.30
N ILE A 196 14.58 8.92 15.05
CA ILE A 196 14.04 7.59 14.70
C ILE A 196 15.06 6.48 15.04
N LYS A 197 14.63 5.43 15.72
CA LYS A 197 15.52 4.35 16.22
C LYS A 197 15.33 3.00 15.53
N THR A 198 14.39 2.93 14.58
CA THR A 198 14.03 1.65 13.96
C THR A 198 15.12 1.07 13.06
N ARG A 199 15.01 -0.22 12.75
CA ARG A 199 15.91 -0.91 11.80
C ARG A 199 15.38 -0.86 10.37
N ILE A 200 14.07 -0.96 10.19
CA ILE A 200 13.40 -0.98 8.89
C ILE A 200 12.24 0.02 8.91
N ILE A 201 12.14 0.86 7.88
CA ILE A 201 10.96 1.68 7.61
C ILE A 201 10.27 1.12 6.37
N ALA A 202 9.00 0.73 6.51
CA ALA A 202 8.17 0.18 5.45
C ALA A 202 7.09 1.19 5.05
N GLU A 203 7.34 1.94 3.99
CA GLU A 203 6.48 3.05 3.57
C GLU A 203 5.19 2.55 2.91
N LEU A 204 4.08 2.71 3.61
CA LEU A 204 2.75 2.31 3.14
C LEU A 204 1.95 3.49 2.59
N ALA A 205 2.19 4.70 3.10
CA ALA A 205 1.72 5.94 2.50
C ALA A 205 2.58 6.33 1.29
N ASN A 206 2.07 7.23 0.45
CA ASN A 206 2.86 7.86 -0.61
C ASN A 206 3.69 9.00 0.00
N GLY A 207 4.98 9.02 -0.28
CA GLY A 207 5.92 10.05 0.15
C GLY A 207 5.93 10.35 1.66
N PRO A 208 5.94 9.38 2.58
CA PRO A 208 5.93 9.68 4.02
C PRO A 208 7.27 10.28 4.49
N THR A 209 8.35 10.11 3.74
CA THR A 209 9.71 10.54 4.09
C THR A 209 10.21 11.61 3.12
N THR A 210 10.70 12.74 3.63
CA THR A 210 11.28 13.80 2.78
C THR A 210 12.67 13.41 2.27
N PRO A 211 13.15 14.01 1.16
CA PRO A 211 14.50 13.74 0.64
C PRO A 211 15.63 14.01 1.64
N GLU A 212 15.47 15.02 2.51
CA GLU A 212 16.43 15.35 3.57
C GLU A 212 16.45 14.28 4.65
N ALA A 213 15.28 13.79 5.04
CA ALA A 213 15.15 12.69 6.00
C ALA A 213 15.75 11.39 5.46
N ASP A 214 15.53 11.08 4.18
CA ASP A 214 16.08 9.89 3.51
C ASP A 214 17.61 9.83 3.64
N LYS A 215 18.30 10.97 3.50
CA LYS A 215 19.77 11.06 3.68
C LYS A 215 20.17 10.74 5.12
N ILE A 216 19.52 11.36 6.10
CA ILE A 216 19.79 11.14 7.53
C ILE A 216 19.56 9.67 7.91
N LEU A 217 18.47 9.08 7.43
CA LEU A 217 18.13 7.67 7.69
C LEU A 217 19.17 6.72 7.07
N HIS A 218 19.61 7.02 5.84
CA HIS A 218 20.64 6.26 5.16
C HIS A 218 21.99 6.30 5.89
N GLU A 219 22.44 7.47 6.34
CA GLU A 219 23.66 7.64 7.12
C GLU A 219 23.60 6.89 8.47
N LYS A 220 22.41 6.80 9.07
CA LYS A 220 22.16 6.01 10.28
C LYS A 220 22.09 4.50 10.04
N GLY A 221 22.16 4.06 8.79
CA GLY A 221 22.02 2.65 8.42
C GLY A 221 20.60 2.09 8.60
N ILE A 222 19.58 2.96 8.67
CA ILE A 222 18.18 2.55 8.73
C ILE A 222 17.75 2.17 7.32
N TYR A 223 17.17 0.97 7.17
CA TYR A 223 16.76 0.49 5.86
C TYR A 223 15.35 1.00 5.51
N VAL A 224 15.29 1.96 4.59
CA VAL A 224 14.01 2.45 4.04
C VAL A 224 13.59 1.57 2.87
N LEU A 225 12.42 0.95 2.99
CA LEU A 225 11.69 0.30 1.90
C LEU A 225 10.78 1.37 1.25
N PRO A 226 11.15 1.87 0.06
CA PRO A 226 10.48 3.03 -0.53
C PRO A 226 9.04 2.69 -0.91
N ASP A 227 8.15 3.65 -0.73
CA ASP A 227 6.73 3.60 -1.10
C ASP A 227 6.47 3.01 -2.49
N LEU A 228 7.20 3.46 -3.52
CA LEU A 228 7.15 3.00 -4.91
C LEU A 228 7.21 1.46 -5.06
N LEU A 229 7.89 0.80 -4.13
CA LEU A 229 7.98 -0.65 -4.04
C LEU A 229 7.05 -1.21 -2.95
N CYS A 230 7.07 -0.62 -1.77
CA CYS A 230 6.48 -1.16 -0.56
C CYS A 230 4.95 -1.18 -0.61
N ASN A 231 4.31 -0.14 -1.16
CA ASN A 231 2.85 -0.05 -1.26
C ASN A 231 2.27 -0.61 -2.58
N ALA A 232 3.12 -1.17 -3.45
CA ALA A 232 2.75 -1.61 -4.79
C ALA A 232 1.85 -2.87 -4.84
N GLY A 233 1.49 -3.44 -3.70
CA GLY A 233 0.61 -4.60 -3.64
C GLY A 233 -0.78 -4.30 -4.23
N GLY A 234 -1.33 -3.10 -3.97
CA GLY A 234 -2.61 -2.67 -4.52
C GLY A 234 -2.64 -2.60 -6.04
N VAL A 235 -1.62 -1.98 -6.66
CA VAL A 235 -1.50 -1.92 -8.11
C VAL A 235 -1.23 -3.31 -8.71
N THR A 236 -0.49 -4.17 -8.00
CA THR A 236 -0.23 -5.54 -8.45
C THR A 236 -1.52 -6.37 -8.51
N VAL A 237 -2.39 -6.26 -7.50
CA VAL A 237 -3.70 -6.95 -7.53
C VAL A 237 -4.66 -6.29 -8.53
N SER A 238 -4.58 -4.98 -8.78
CA SER A 238 -5.29 -4.35 -9.91
C SER A 238 -4.83 -4.93 -11.26
N TYR A 239 -3.54 -5.17 -11.43
CA TYR A 239 -3.02 -5.86 -12.63
C TYR A 239 -3.55 -7.30 -12.72
N PHE A 240 -3.57 -8.05 -11.62
CA PHE A 240 -4.20 -9.38 -11.61
C PHE A 240 -5.68 -9.34 -11.97
N GLU A 241 -6.41 -8.32 -11.53
CA GLU A 241 -7.79 -8.10 -11.94
C GLU A 241 -7.90 -7.92 -13.46
N GLN A 242 -7.03 -7.12 -14.09
CA GLN A 242 -7.01 -6.97 -15.56
C GLN A 242 -6.71 -8.31 -16.25
N VAL A 243 -5.74 -9.06 -15.74
CA VAL A 243 -5.38 -10.38 -16.26
C VAL A 243 -6.59 -11.31 -16.20
N GLN A 244 -7.27 -11.42 -15.05
CA GLN A 244 -8.47 -12.25 -14.88
C GLN A 244 -9.62 -11.83 -15.80
N ASN A 245 -9.84 -10.52 -15.99
CA ASN A 245 -10.87 -9.99 -16.89
C ASN A 245 -10.53 -10.24 -18.38
N ALA A 246 -9.26 -10.38 -18.74
CA ALA A 246 -8.87 -10.62 -20.14
C ALA A 246 -9.22 -12.03 -20.66
N TYR A 247 -9.50 -12.98 -19.78
CA TYR A 247 -9.91 -14.35 -20.15
C TYR A 247 -11.06 -14.89 -19.30
N ASP A 248 -11.75 -14.02 -18.56
CA ASP A 248 -12.94 -14.29 -17.74
C ASP A 248 -12.82 -15.48 -16.77
N TYR A 249 -11.63 -15.69 -16.19
CA TYR A 249 -11.44 -16.73 -15.18
C TYR A 249 -10.71 -16.19 -13.94
N TYR A 250 -11.49 -16.14 -12.87
CA TYR A 250 -11.16 -15.49 -11.60
C TYR A 250 -10.50 -16.47 -10.64
N TRP A 251 -9.48 -16.00 -9.95
CA TRP A 251 -8.67 -16.83 -9.08
C TRP A 251 -9.23 -16.85 -7.66
N PRO A 252 -9.08 -17.99 -6.95
CA PRO A 252 -9.33 -18.02 -5.52
C PRO A 252 -8.32 -17.13 -4.78
N LEU A 253 -8.69 -16.68 -3.59
CA LEU A 253 -7.93 -15.73 -2.77
C LEU A 253 -6.48 -16.19 -2.54
N GLU A 254 -6.29 -17.48 -2.29
CA GLU A 254 -4.98 -18.09 -2.03
C GLU A 254 -4.05 -17.97 -3.25
N THR A 255 -4.60 -18.11 -4.45
CA THR A 255 -3.83 -17.96 -5.69
C THR A 255 -3.43 -16.50 -5.91
N VAL A 256 -4.31 -15.55 -5.60
CA VAL A 256 -3.97 -14.12 -5.64
C VAL A 256 -2.84 -13.82 -4.66
N HIS A 257 -2.93 -14.30 -3.42
CA HIS A 257 -1.91 -14.11 -2.40
C HIS A 257 -0.56 -14.72 -2.79
N GLN A 258 -0.55 -15.95 -3.32
CA GLN A 258 0.67 -16.61 -3.78
C GLN A 258 1.35 -15.83 -4.92
N ARG A 259 0.57 -15.39 -5.91
CA ARG A 259 1.10 -14.60 -7.03
C ARG A 259 1.60 -13.22 -6.58
N LEU A 260 0.89 -12.60 -5.63
CA LEU A 260 1.31 -11.34 -5.02
C LEU A 260 2.65 -11.50 -4.30
N ASP A 261 2.81 -12.53 -3.47
CA ASP A 261 4.06 -12.81 -2.76
C ASP A 261 5.24 -12.93 -3.75
N LEU A 262 5.09 -13.77 -4.78
CA LEU A 262 6.11 -13.96 -5.80
C LEU A 262 6.51 -12.64 -6.48
N LYS A 263 5.52 -11.82 -6.87
CA LYS A 263 5.79 -10.55 -7.56
C LYS A 263 6.45 -9.52 -6.66
N MET A 264 5.99 -9.38 -5.42
CA MET A 264 6.57 -8.43 -4.47
C MET A 264 7.99 -8.83 -4.05
N ALA A 265 8.24 -10.12 -3.82
CA ALA A 265 9.57 -10.64 -3.50
C ALA A 265 10.55 -10.47 -4.67
N GLU A 266 10.13 -10.74 -5.90
CA GLU A 266 10.92 -10.51 -7.11
C GLU A 266 11.29 -9.02 -7.29
N ALA A 267 10.32 -8.13 -7.11
CA ALA A 267 10.52 -6.69 -7.18
C ALA A 267 11.53 -6.22 -6.12
N PHE A 268 11.36 -6.64 -4.87
CA PHE A 268 12.30 -6.33 -3.79
C PHE A 268 13.72 -6.80 -4.08
N ARG A 269 13.90 -8.08 -4.47
CA ARG A 269 15.23 -8.63 -4.77
C ARG A 269 15.92 -7.89 -5.91
N THR A 270 15.15 -7.45 -6.91
CA THR A 270 15.67 -6.65 -8.03
C THR A 270 16.17 -5.29 -7.56
N VAL A 271 15.33 -4.55 -6.82
CA VAL A 271 15.70 -3.23 -6.27
C VAL A 271 16.89 -3.34 -5.34
N HIS A 272 16.89 -4.31 -4.42
CA HIS A 272 18.00 -4.54 -3.50
C HIS A 272 19.30 -4.84 -4.24
N ARG A 273 19.28 -5.71 -5.26
CA ARG A 273 20.47 -6.02 -6.07
C ARG A 273 21.02 -4.78 -6.77
N VAL A 274 20.15 -3.93 -7.33
CA VAL A 274 20.57 -2.68 -7.97
C VAL A 274 21.15 -1.72 -6.93
N ALA A 275 20.53 -1.58 -5.76
CA ALA A 275 21.03 -0.75 -4.66
C ALA A 275 22.45 -1.18 -4.25
N GLN A 276 22.69 -2.48 -4.06
CA GLN A 276 24.01 -3.01 -3.69
C GLN A 276 25.05 -2.83 -4.81
N SER A 277 24.71 -3.18 -6.05
CA SER A 277 25.66 -3.12 -7.17
C SER A 277 26.06 -1.68 -7.53
N LYS A 278 25.12 -0.73 -7.44
CA LYS A 278 25.36 0.69 -7.73
C LYS A 278 25.78 1.49 -6.49
N ARG A 279 25.72 0.89 -5.29
CA ARG A 279 25.99 1.54 -3.99
C ARG A 279 25.17 2.82 -3.79
N VAL A 280 23.87 2.73 -4.08
CA VAL A 280 22.92 3.85 -3.95
C VAL A 280 21.83 3.51 -2.93
N PRO A 281 21.16 4.51 -2.32
CA PRO A 281 20.00 4.29 -1.48
C PRO A 281 18.87 3.52 -2.19
N ASN A 282 18.07 2.79 -1.43
CA ASN A 282 17.03 1.89 -1.96
C ASN A 282 15.98 2.62 -2.82
N ARG A 283 15.57 3.83 -2.40
CA ARG A 283 14.64 4.66 -3.18
C ARG A 283 15.23 4.99 -4.55
N GLN A 284 16.49 5.42 -4.60
CA GLN A 284 17.17 5.69 -5.86
C GLN A 284 17.27 4.43 -6.73
N ALA A 285 17.60 3.28 -6.14
CA ALA A 285 17.63 2.01 -6.86
C ALA A 285 16.27 1.63 -7.47
N ALA A 286 15.17 1.87 -6.74
CA ALA A 286 13.82 1.63 -7.25
C ALA A 286 13.50 2.48 -8.49
N TYR A 287 13.87 3.77 -8.46
CA TYR A 287 13.74 4.65 -9.62
C TYR A 287 14.64 4.23 -10.78
N LEU A 288 15.89 3.83 -10.52
CA LEU A 288 16.79 3.33 -11.57
C LEU A 288 16.19 2.13 -12.28
N VAL A 289 15.68 1.13 -11.54
CA VAL A 289 15.01 -0.05 -12.11
C VAL A 289 13.80 0.35 -12.96
N ALA A 290 12.98 1.28 -12.48
CA ALA A 290 11.80 1.73 -13.20
C ALA A 290 12.15 2.44 -14.51
N VAL A 291 13.08 3.41 -14.47
CA VAL A 291 13.52 4.19 -15.64
C VAL A 291 14.22 3.30 -16.65
N GLU A 292 15.09 2.40 -16.20
CA GLU A 292 15.84 1.47 -17.08
C GLU A 292 14.88 0.61 -17.90
N ARG A 293 13.85 0.01 -17.28
CA ARG A 293 12.85 -0.82 -17.98
C ARG A 293 12.05 -0.02 -19.02
N VAL A 294 11.63 1.19 -18.69
CA VAL A 294 10.88 2.05 -19.63
C VAL A 294 11.78 2.51 -20.78
N ALA A 295 13.00 2.92 -20.49
CA ALA A 295 13.97 3.34 -21.49
C ALA A 295 14.36 2.19 -22.42
N GLU A 296 14.56 0.98 -21.90
CA GLU A 296 14.82 -0.21 -22.70
C GLU A 296 13.66 -0.51 -23.66
N ALA A 297 12.42 -0.49 -23.16
CA ALA A 297 11.25 -0.68 -24.00
C ALA A 297 11.10 0.41 -25.08
N ALA A 298 11.38 1.67 -24.75
CA ALA A 298 11.34 2.78 -25.70
C ALA A 298 12.42 2.64 -26.80
N LYS A 299 13.65 2.25 -26.43
CA LYS A 299 14.75 1.98 -27.36
C LYS A 299 14.43 0.83 -28.30
N LEU A 300 13.95 -0.30 -27.76
CA LEU A 300 13.58 -1.48 -28.56
C LEU A 300 12.45 -1.17 -29.57
N ARG A 301 11.60 -0.19 -29.27
CA ARG A 301 10.54 0.30 -30.16
C ARG A 301 10.99 1.40 -31.12
N GLY A 302 12.23 1.89 -31.01
CA GLY A 302 12.78 2.97 -31.85
C GLY A 302 12.21 4.36 -31.55
N TRP A 303 11.75 4.61 -30.32
CA TRP A 303 11.23 5.92 -29.91
C TRP A 303 12.33 6.93 -29.54
N VAL A 304 13.48 6.40 -29.08
CA VAL A 304 14.68 7.13 -28.66
C VAL A 304 15.93 6.39 -29.11
#